data_AF-A0A1G8SDE6-F1
#
_entry.id   AF-A0A1G8SDE6-F1
#
_cell.length_a   1.000
_cell.length_b   1.000
_cell.length_c   1.000
_cell.angle_alpha   90.00
_cell.angle_beta   90.00
_cell.angle_gamma   90.00
#
_symmetry.space_group_name_H-M   'P 1'
#
loop_
_entity.id
_entity.type
_entity.pdbx_description
1 polymer ?
#
loop_
_entity_poly.entity_id
_entity_poly.type
_entity_poly.pdbx_seq_one_letter_code
_entity_poly.pdbx_strand_id
1 'polypeptide(L)'
;MTPEMSTEESSFVKEIVEAVVQSVSNNEAFTIPEIVIRKSAHFIEYAILGLELVILITINKNLQSDDDKKRGLIKKLLSLYPTAFIISLLVGFVDETIQYFTGRYSSIWDVLLDLAGASFSILIFLLLRTIFLRRKR
;
A
#
# COMPACT_ATOMS: atom_id res chain seq x y z
N MET A 1 -7.77 -10.72 -19.40
CA MET A 1 -6.56 -11.25 -18.76
C MET A 1 -6.76 -12.74 -18.60
N THR A 2 -6.08 -13.58 -19.39
CA THR A 2 -6.26 -15.04 -19.34
C THR A 2 -5.65 -15.59 -18.04
N PRO A 3 -6.19 -16.70 -17.48
CA PRO A 3 -5.68 -17.30 -16.25
C PRO A 3 -4.17 -17.56 -16.28
N GLU A 4 -3.65 -17.93 -17.45
CA GLU A 4 -2.24 -18.27 -17.73
C GLU A 4 -1.26 -17.13 -17.38
N MET A 5 -1.56 -15.88 -17.76
CA MET A 5 -0.68 -14.74 -17.43
C MET A 5 -0.62 -14.45 -15.93
N SER A 6 -1.71 -14.72 -15.19
CA SER A 6 -1.72 -14.51 -13.73
C SER A 6 -0.92 -15.58 -12.97
N THR A 7 -0.79 -16.78 -13.54
CA THR A 7 0.08 -17.84 -13.04
C THR A 7 1.55 -17.55 -13.32
N GLU A 8 1.90 -17.04 -14.51
CA GLU A 8 3.30 -16.77 -14.90
C GLU A 8 3.94 -15.62 -14.10
N GLU A 9 3.24 -14.50 -13.89
CA GLU A 9 3.80 -13.39 -13.10
C GLU A 9 3.92 -13.76 -11.61
N SER A 10 2.96 -14.52 -11.09
CA SER A 10 3.03 -15.04 -9.71
C SER A 10 4.19 -16.02 -9.53
N SER A 11 4.51 -16.85 -10.53
CA SER A 11 5.68 -17.73 -10.47
C SER A 11 7.00 -16.96 -10.51
N PHE A 12 7.12 -15.93 -11.35
CA PHE A 12 8.36 -15.15 -11.45
C PHE A 12 8.68 -14.40 -10.15
N VAL A 13 7.68 -13.75 -9.55
CA VAL A 13 7.86 -13.07 -8.25
C VAL A 13 8.19 -14.07 -7.15
N LYS A 14 7.54 -15.24 -7.16
CA LYS A 14 7.82 -16.32 -6.21
C LYS A 14 9.24 -16.84 -6.31
N GLU A 15 9.75 -17.08 -7.52
CA GLU A 15 11.13 -17.51 -7.74
C GLU A 15 12.14 -16.48 -7.21
N ILE A 16 11.92 -15.18 -7.46
CA ILE A 16 12.80 -14.13 -6.92
C ILE A 16 12.75 -14.10 -5.40
N VAL A 17 11.56 -14.16 -4.81
CA VAL A 17 11.38 -14.10 -3.36
C VAL A 17 12.00 -15.32 -2.69
N GLU A 18 11.79 -16.52 -3.23
CA GLU A 18 12.38 -17.76 -2.73
C GLU A 18 13.91 -17.73 -2.85
N ALA A 19 14.46 -17.23 -3.96
CA ALA A 19 15.91 -17.07 -4.13
C ALA A 19 16.51 -16.11 -3.09
N VAL A 20 15.87 -14.96 -2.84
CA VAL A 20 16.32 -14.01 -1.80
C VAL A 20 16.22 -14.64 -0.42
N VAL A 21 15.13 -15.33 -0.09
CA VAL A 21 14.95 -15.93 1.24
C VAL A 21 15.91 -17.09 1.46
N GLN A 22 16.15 -17.94 0.47
CA GLN A 22 17.18 -18.99 0.57
C GLN A 22 18.57 -18.40 0.79
N SER A 23 18.91 -17.30 0.10
CA SER A 23 20.19 -16.61 0.27
C SER A 23 20.39 -16.01 1.67
N VAL A 24 19.31 -15.67 2.37
CA VAL A 24 19.35 -15.08 3.72
C VAL A 24 19.20 -16.14 4.82
N SER A 25 18.42 -17.19 4.58
CA SER A 25 17.98 -18.18 5.58
C SER A 25 18.92 -19.39 5.70
N ASN A 26 19.78 -19.65 4.70
CA ASN A 26 20.57 -20.89 4.59
C ASN A 26 19.70 -22.17 4.70
N ASN A 27 18.44 -22.10 4.28
CA ASN A 27 17.47 -23.18 4.44
C ASN A 27 16.68 -23.36 3.14
N GLU A 28 17.04 -24.37 2.35
CA GLU A 28 16.51 -24.61 1.00
C GLU A 28 15.04 -25.06 0.98
N ALA A 29 14.51 -25.53 2.12
CA ALA A 29 13.15 -26.04 2.23
C ALA A 29 12.08 -24.96 2.50
N PHE A 30 12.44 -23.67 2.55
CA PHE A 30 11.49 -22.61 2.83
C PHE A 30 10.77 -22.14 1.57
N THR A 31 9.51 -22.54 1.41
CA THR A 31 8.61 -22.10 0.34
C THR A 31 7.62 -21.08 0.89
N ILE A 32 7.49 -19.91 0.27
CA ILE A 32 6.47 -18.94 0.66
C ILE A 32 5.14 -19.30 -0.02
N PRO A 33 4.03 -19.40 0.73
CA PRO A 33 2.73 -19.60 0.13
C PRO A 33 2.37 -18.44 -0.82
N GLU A 34 1.86 -18.74 -2.02
CA GLU A 34 1.45 -17.72 -3.02
C GLU A 34 0.43 -16.72 -2.47
N ILE A 35 -0.42 -17.17 -1.54
CA ILE A 35 -1.36 -16.33 -0.82
C ILE A 35 -0.65 -15.20 -0.04
N VAL A 36 0.53 -15.46 0.52
CA VAL A 36 1.33 -14.47 1.27
C VAL A 36 1.95 -13.47 0.30
N ILE A 37 2.52 -13.95 -0.80
CA ILE A 37 3.10 -13.08 -1.85
C ILE A 37 2.02 -12.14 -2.37
N ARG A 38 0.85 -12.67 -2.75
CA ARG A 38 -0.27 -11.86 -3.25
C ARG A 38 -0.75 -10.83 -2.23
N LYS A 39 -1.01 -11.23 -0.98
CA LYS A 39 -1.44 -10.31 0.08
C LYS A 39 -0.39 -9.24 0.37
N SER A 40 0.90 -9.59 0.29
CA SER A 40 1.99 -8.62 0.46
C SER A 40 2.10 -7.64 -0.71
N ALA A 41 1.85 -8.10 -1.94
CA ALA A 41 1.86 -7.26 -3.12
C ALA A 41 0.74 -6.22 -3.06
N HIS A 42 -0.49 -6.63 -2.75
CA HIS A 42 -1.60 -5.68 -2.56
C HIS A 42 -1.31 -4.71 -1.41
N PHE A 43 -0.86 -5.19 -0.24
CA PHE A 43 -0.46 -4.29 0.85
C PHE A 43 0.57 -3.23 0.41
N ILE A 44 1.59 -3.62 -0.37
CA ILE A 44 2.62 -2.70 -0.87
C ILE A 44 2.03 -1.72 -1.89
N GLU A 45 1.19 -2.19 -2.81
CA GLU A 45 0.50 -1.35 -3.80
C GLU A 45 -0.31 -0.24 -3.12
N TYR A 46 -1.09 -0.59 -2.10
CA TYR A 46 -1.85 0.39 -1.32
C TYR A 46 -0.97 1.29 -0.48
N ALA A 47 0.15 0.78 0.03
CA ALA A 47 1.15 1.62 0.69
C ALA A 47 1.76 2.65 -0.29
N ILE A 48 2.00 2.28 -1.55
CA ILE A 48 2.48 3.20 -2.58
C ILE A 48 1.40 4.24 -2.91
N LEU A 49 0.15 3.82 -3.12
CA LEU A 49 -0.99 4.71 -3.37
C LEU A 49 -1.17 5.74 -2.24
N GLY A 50 -1.12 5.29 -0.98
CA GLY A 50 -1.22 6.18 0.18
C GLY A 50 -0.07 7.18 0.25
N LEU A 51 1.16 6.74 -0.05
CA LEU A 51 2.34 7.60 -0.09
C LEU A 51 2.26 8.65 -1.23
N GLU A 52 1.89 8.22 -2.44
CA GLU A 52 1.77 9.10 -3.59
C GLU A 52 0.73 10.21 -3.34
N LEU A 53 -0.42 9.85 -2.79
CA LEU A 53 -1.47 10.80 -2.45
C LEU A 53 -0.98 11.86 -1.44
N VAL A 54 -0.25 11.41 -0.41
CA VAL A 54 0.36 12.31 0.58
C VAL A 54 1.41 13.24 -0.06
N ILE A 55 2.23 12.73 -0.96
CA ILE A 55 3.26 13.51 -1.67
C ILE A 55 2.60 14.55 -2.56
N LEU A 56 1.64 14.15 -3.41
CA LEU A 56 0.91 15.03 -4.31
C LEU A 56 0.31 16.22 -3.56
N ILE A 57 -0.34 15.97 -2.43
CA ILE A 57 -0.99 17.03 -1.66
C ILE A 57 0.02 17.88 -0.87
N THR A 58 1.15 17.30 -0.46
CA THR A 58 2.22 18.05 0.20
C THR A 58 2.91 19.00 -0.77
N ILE A 59 3.14 18.57 -2.01
CA ILE A 59 3.82 19.36 -3.05
C ILE A 59 2.89 20.38 -3.69
N ASN A 60 1.62 20.02 -3.94
CA ASN A 60 0.71 20.86 -4.70
C ASN A 60 0.23 22.05 -3.85
N LYS A 61 0.77 23.24 -4.14
CA LYS A 61 0.44 24.49 -3.44
C LYS A 61 -0.94 25.03 -3.77
N ASN A 62 -1.51 24.64 -4.91
CA ASN A 62 -2.83 25.10 -5.36
C ASN A 62 -4.00 24.39 -4.67
N LEU A 63 -3.74 23.22 -4.06
CA LEU A 63 -4.71 22.52 -3.22
C LEU A 63 -4.66 22.99 -1.76
N GLN A 64 -3.79 23.97 -1.44
CA GLN A 64 -3.66 24.51 -0.09
C GLN A 64 -4.70 25.61 0.09
N SER A 65 -5.72 25.33 0.89
CA SER A 65 -6.60 26.38 1.36
C SER A 65 -5.80 27.33 2.27
N ASP A 66 -6.14 28.62 2.35
CA ASP A 66 -5.39 29.56 3.21
C ASP A 66 -5.46 29.17 4.71
N ASP A 67 -6.47 28.38 5.10
CA ASP A 67 -6.56 27.73 6.41
C ASP A 67 -5.47 26.65 6.62
N ASP A 68 -5.03 25.97 5.56
CA ASP A 68 -4.00 24.92 5.62
C ASP A 68 -2.60 25.46 5.85
N LYS A 69 -2.31 26.71 5.45
CA LYS A 69 -1.01 27.36 5.75
C LYS A 69 -0.83 27.60 7.25
N LYS A 70 -1.92 27.81 8.00
CA LYS A 70 -1.90 28.00 9.45
C LYS A 70 -1.98 26.67 10.21
N ARG A 71 -2.58 25.64 9.62
CA ARG A 71 -2.70 24.31 10.21
C ARG A 71 -1.38 23.54 10.05
N GLY A 72 -0.76 23.18 11.18
CA GLY A 72 0.42 22.31 11.16
C GLY A 72 0.16 21.00 10.39
N LEU A 73 1.22 20.44 9.79
CA LEU A 73 1.14 19.30 8.85
C LEU A 73 0.30 18.11 9.34
N ILE A 74 0.30 17.82 10.65
CA ILE A 74 -0.53 16.77 11.24
C ILE A 74 -2.02 17.05 10.98
N LYS A 75 -2.50 18.27 11.21
CA LYS A 75 -3.90 18.65 10.95
C LYS A 75 -4.25 18.58 9.46
N LYS A 76 -3.30 18.95 8.58
CA LYS A 76 -3.45 18.81 7.14
C LYS A 76 -3.64 17.35 6.74
N LEU A 77 -2.79 16.46 7.23
CA LEU A 77 -2.90 15.03 6.92
C LEU A 77 -4.14 14.38 7.53
N LEU A 78 -4.56 14.77 8.74
CA LEU A 78 -5.86 14.34 9.28
C LEU A 78 -7.04 14.79 8.42
N SER A 79 -6.97 15.96 7.80
CA SER A 79 -8.02 16.44 6.90
C SER A 79 -8.09 15.64 5.59
N LEU A 80 -6.98 15.03 5.18
CA LEU A 80 -6.85 14.31 3.91
C LEU A 80 -7.03 12.80 4.06
N TYR A 81 -6.82 12.29 5.27
CA TYR A 81 -7.02 10.89 5.61
C TYR A 81 -8.40 10.37 5.18
N PRO A 82 -9.53 11.07 5.37
CA PRO A 82 -10.83 10.61 4.89
C PRO A 82 -10.86 10.42 3.37
N THR A 83 -10.28 11.34 2.60
CA THR A 83 -10.22 11.24 1.13
C THR A 83 -9.34 10.07 0.70
N ALA A 84 -8.15 9.93 1.29
CA ALA A 84 -7.23 8.83 1.05
C ALA A 84 -7.89 7.47 1.36
N PHE A 85 -8.60 7.41 2.48
CA PHE A 85 -9.30 6.24 2.98
C PHE A 85 -10.45 5.85 2.04
N ILE A 86 -11.27 6.81 1.59
CA ILE A 86 -12.36 6.55 0.65
C ILE A 86 -11.82 6.05 -0.69
N ILE A 87 -10.77 6.66 -1.22
CA ILE A 87 -10.14 6.22 -2.49
C ILE A 87 -9.63 4.78 -2.33
N SER A 88 -8.86 4.51 -1.27
CA SER A 88 -8.33 3.17 -1.01
C SER A 88 -9.45 2.13 -0.82
N LEU A 89 -10.52 2.48 -0.10
CA LEU A 89 -11.67 1.62 0.09
C LEU A 89 -12.37 1.30 -1.25
N LEU A 90 -12.53 2.30 -2.12
CA LEU A 90 -13.15 2.11 -3.44
C LEU A 90 -12.29 1.23 -4.34
N VAL A 91 -10.97 1.44 -4.38
CA VAL A 91 -10.06 0.60 -5.16
C VAL A 91 -10.12 -0.84 -4.62
N GLY A 92 -10.04 -1.04 -3.30
CA GLY A 92 -10.08 -2.40 -2.71
C GLY A 92 -11.41 -3.10 -2.93
N PHE A 93 -12.50 -2.35 -2.92
CA PHE A 93 -13.80 -2.88 -3.28
C PHE A 93 -13.87 -3.29 -4.76
N VAL A 94 -13.30 -2.49 -5.67
CA VAL A 94 -13.24 -2.82 -7.10
C VAL A 94 -12.39 -4.07 -7.33
N ASP A 95 -11.24 -4.18 -6.68
CA ASP A 95 -10.35 -5.33 -6.81
C ASP A 95 -10.99 -6.62 -6.31
N GLU A 96 -11.63 -6.59 -5.14
CA GLU A 96 -12.39 -7.73 -4.64
C GLU A 96 -13.60 -8.08 -5.51
N THR A 97 -14.25 -7.08 -6.10
CA THR A 97 -15.36 -7.30 -7.05
C THR A 97 -14.84 -8.02 -8.30
N ILE A 98 -13.71 -7.58 -8.86
CA ILE A 98 -13.06 -8.25 -10.00
C ILE A 98 -12.65 -9.67 -9.61
N GLN A 99 -12.07 -9.86 -8.42
CA GLN A 99 -11.67 -11.17 -7.90
C GLN A 99 -12.85 -12.12 -7.79
N TYR A 100 -13.97 -11.65 -7.24
CA TYR A 100 -15.22 -12.40 -7.14
C TYR A 100 -15.74 -12.84 -8.53
N PHE A 101 -15.76 -11.95 -9.51
CA PHE A 101 -16.18 -12.28 -10.88
C PHE A 101 -15.25 -13.26 -11.60
N THR A 102 -13.99 -13.37 -11.20
CA THR A 102 -13.05 -14.38 -11.72
C THR A 102 -13.18 -15.76 -11.05
N GLY A 103 -14.11 -15.93 -10.12
CA GLY A 103 -14.32 -17.18 -9.38
C GLY A 103 -13.28 -17.46 -8.29
N ARG A 104 -12.54 -16.43 -7.86
CA ARG A 104 -11.56 -16.52 -6.78
C ARG A 104 -12.22 -16.13 -5.45
N TYR A 105 -11.71 -16.67 -4.34
CA TYR A 105 -12.22 -16.36 -3.00
C TYR A 105 -12.01 -14.88 -2.69
N SER A 106 -13.11 -14.14 -2.53
CA SER A 106 -13.10 -12.73 -2.13
C SER A 106 -13.36 -12.60 -0.63
N SER A 107 -12.64 -11.72 0.06
CA SER A 107 -12.82 -11.50 1.51
C SER A 107 -12.79 -10.04 1.88
N ILE A 108 -13.66 -9.64 2.80
CA ILE A 108 -13.62 -8.29 3.38
C ILE A 108 -12.31 -8.04 4.14
N TRP A 109 -11.65 -9.10 4.59
CA TRP A 109 -10.36 -9.04 5.25
C TRP A 109 -9.23 -8.63 4.31
N ASP A 110 -9.36 -8.91 3.02
CA ASP A 110 -8.37 -8.51 2.01
C ASP A 110 -8.46 -6.99 1.77
N VAL A 111 -9.68 -6.44 1.60
CA VAL A 111 -9.90 -4.97 1.56
C VAL A 111 -9.36 -4.26 2.81
N LEU A 112 -9.55 -4.84 3.99
CA LEU A 112 -9.05 -4.26 5.24
C LEU A 112 -7.52 -4.29 5.33
N LEU A 113 -6.88 -5.32 4.77
CA LEU A 113 -5.41 -5.40 4.71
C LEU A 113 -4.84 -4.32 3.79
N ASP A 114 -5.47 -4.13 2.64
CA ASP A 114 -5.08 -3.11 1.66
C ASP A 114 -5.23 -1.70 2.23
N LEU A 115 -6.33 -1.46 2.93
CA LEU A 115 -6.58 -0.22 3.66
C LEU A 115 -5.55 0.02 4.79
N ALA A 116 -5.07 -1.05 5.42
CA ALA A 116 -3.99 -0.97 6.40
C ALA A 116 -2.66 -0.58 5.74
N GLY A 117 -2.38 -1.05 4.52
CA GLY A 117 -1.21 -0.65 3.73
C GLY A 117 -1.21 0.85 3.42
N ALA A 118 -2.33 1.37 2.93
CA ALA A 118 -2.51 2.80 2.70
C ALA A 118 -2.29 3.61 3.98
N SER A 119 -2.92 3.21 5.09
CA SER A 119 -2.78 3.88 6.39
C SER A 119 -1.35 3.83 6.92
N PHE A 120 -0.67 2.69 6.76
CA PHE A 120 0.71 2.49 7.19
C PHE A 120 1.68 3.46 6.50
N SER A 121 1.54 3.67 5.19
CA SER A 121 2.39 4.58 4.43
C SER A 121 2.27 6.05 4.90
N ILE A 122 1.05 6.50 5.22
CA ILE A 122 0.78 7.85 5.74
C ILE A 122 1.47 8.05 7.09
N LEU A 123 1.39 7.04 7.97
CA LEU A 123 2.06 7.05 9.27
C LEU A 123 3.59 7.06 9.14
N ILE A 124 4.15 6.24 8.26
CA ILE A 124 5.59 6.20 7.97
C ILE A 124 6.07 7.56 7.46
N PHE A 125 5.35 8.17 6.52
CA PHE A 125 5.69 9.50 6.01
C PHE A 125 5.75 10.56 7.12
N LEU A 126 4.76 10.55 8.02
CA LEU A 126 4.72 11.42 9.19
C LEU A 126 5.93 11.22 10.11
N LEU A 127 6.25 9.97 10.41
CA LEU A 127 7.38 9.61 11.28
C LEU A 127 8.70 10.08 10.68
N LEU A 128 8.96 9.73 9.41
CA LEU A 128 10.17 10.12 8.69
C LEU A 128 10.32 11.64 8.65
N ARG A 129 9.27 12.36 8.26
CA ARG A 129 9.31 13.82 8.21
C ARG A 129 9.56 14.44 9.59
N THR A 130 8.95 13.90 10.64
CA THR A 130 9.17 14.38 12.02
C THR A 130 10.63 14.19 12.44
N ILE A 131 11.21 13.03 12.14
CA ILE A 131 12.62 12.73 12.42
C ILE A 131 13.54 13.67 11.61
N PHE A 132 13.30 13.84 10.31
CA PHE A 132 14.08 14.74 9.45
C PHE A 132 14.01 16.20 9.90
N LEU A 133 12.83 16.69 10.28
CA LEU A 133 12.66 18.06 10.78
C LEU A 133 13.30 18.26 12.16
N ARG A 134 13.28 17.25 13.03
CA ARG A 134 14.00 17.30 14.31
C ARG A 134 15.51 17.34 14.14
N ARG A 135 16.05 16.68 13.12
CA ARG A 135 17.49 16.69 12.80
C ARG A 135 17.98 18.02 12.21
N LYS A 136 17.08 18.83 11.64
CA LYS A 136 17.40 20.12 11.00
C LYS A 136 17.25 21.32 11.95
N ARG A 137 16.65 21.14 13.13
CA ARG A 137 16.69 22.11 14.23
C ARG A 137 17.92 21.87 15.09
#